data_AF-A0A2V9QQS9-F1
#
_entry.id   AF-A0A2V9QQS9-F1
#
_cell.length_a   1.000
_cell.length_b   1.000
_cell.length_c   1.000
_cell.angle_alpha   90.00
_cell.angle_beta   90.00
_cell.angle_gamma   90.00
#
_symmetry.space_group_name_H-M   'P 1'
#
loop_
_entity.id
_entity.type
_entity.pdbx_description
1 polymer ?
#
loop_
_entity_poly.entity_id
_entity_poly.type
_entity_poly.pdbx_seq_one_letter_code
_entity_poly.pdbx_strand_id
1 'polypeptide(L)' 'MARGWESKSVEQQQEEATANVARGPRLTPEQVAEKQKRRSLELSRARIAQQLEAASNPKHRQMLESALKDLDAQLASDQ' A
#
# COMPACT_ATOMS: atom_id res chain seq x y z
N MET A 1 24.52 -4.49 8.40
CA MET A 1 23.62 -4.06 7.31
C MET A 1 22.42 -5.01 7.19
N ALA A 2 21.63 -5.14 8.25
CA ALA A 2 20.36 -5.86 8.21
C ALA A 2 19.28 -4.79 8.18
N ARG A 3 18.64 -4.60 7.02
CA ARG A 3 17.58 -3.61 6.82
C ARG A 3 16.33 -4.17 7.50
N GLY A 4 16.31 -4.06 8.82
CA GLY A 4 15.19 -4.40 9.68
C GLY A 4 14.02 -3.52 9.30
N TRP A 5 13.05 -4.16 8.69
CA TRP A 5 11.75 -3.62 8.33
C TRP A 5 11.17 -2.78 9.47
N GLU A 6 10.92 -1.52 9.15
CA GLU A 6 10.23 -0.50 9.95
C GLU A 6 8.75 -0.85 10.15
N SER A 7 8.43 -1.99 10.76
CA SER A 7 7.06 -2.37 11.15
C SER A 7 6.67 -1.80 12.52
N LYS A 8 7.09 -0.58 12.86
CA LYS A 8 6.80 0.02 14.18
C LYS A 8 6.16 1.41 14.18
N SER A 9 5.68 1.90 13.04
CA SER A 9 5.06 3.23 12.98
C SER A 9 3.72 3.27 12.25
N VAL A 10 2.85 2.28 12.46
CA VAL A 10 1.46 2.33 11.97
C VAL A 10 0.44 2.62 13.08
N GLU A 11 0.76 2.35 14.35
CA GLU A 11 -0.21 2.52 15.44
C GLU A 11 -0.06 3.84 16.23
N GLN A 12 0.98 4.64 15.97
CA GLN A 12 1.23 5.89 16.71
C GLN A 12 0.69 7.17 16.05
N GLN A 13 0.05 7.08 14.87
CA GLN A 13 -0.52 8.27 14.20
C GLN A 13 -2.03 8.47 14.42
N GLN A 14 -2.68 7.62 15.22
CA GLN A 14 -4.11 7.80 15.53
C GLN A 14 -4.35 8.75 16.71
N GLU A 15 -3.44 8.84 17.69
CA GLU A 15 -3.72 9.55 18.95
C GLU A 15 -3.55 11.08 18.87
N GLU A 16 -2.70 11.61 17.99
CA GLU A 16 -2.49 13.07 17.87
C GLU A 16 -3.52 13.80 16.98
N ALA A 17 -4.43 13.07 16.32
CA ALA A 17 -5.39 13.64 15.37
C ALA A 17 -6.64 14.30 16.02
N THR A 18 -6.76 14.26 17.34
CA THR A 18 -7.97 14.76 18.04
C THR A 18 -7.82 16.16 18.63
N ALA A 19 -6.60 16.68 18.79
CA ALA A 19 -6.39 17.89 19.59
C ALA A 19 -6.30 19.20 18.78
N ASN A 20 -5.97 19.18 17.49
CA ASN A 20 -5.71 20.42 16.78
C ASN A 20 -5.91 20.24 15.27
N VAL A 21 -6.94 20.87 14.70
CA VAL A 21 -6.92 21.57 13.40
C VAL A 21 -8.36 21.82 12.96
N ALA A 22 -8.68 23.11 12.91
CA ALA A 22 -9.89 23.65 12.36
C ALA A 22 -9.93 23.54 10.82
N ARG A 23 -11.14 23.42 10.27
CA ARG A 23 -11.58 23.72 8.89
C ARG A 23 -10.95 22.92 7.73
N GLY A 24 -11.46 21.71 7.55
CA GLY A 24 -11.56 20.99 6.28
C GLY A 24 -12.63 19.91 6.42
N PRO A 25 -13.28 19.41 5.35
CA PRO A 25 -14.21 18.28 5.49
C PRO A 25 -13.43 17.13 6.14
N ARG A 26 -13.82 16.78 7.37
CA ARG A 26 -13.23 15.68 8.11
C ARG A 26 -13.52 14.44 7.28
N LEU A 27 -12.48 13.84 6.70
CA LEU A 27 -12.63 12.54 6.04
C LEU A 27 -13.24 11.60 7.07
N THR A 28 -14.37 10.99 6.73
CA THR A 28 -15.00 10.03 7.64
C THR A 28 -14.02 8.86 7.86
N PRO A 29 -14.09 8.15 9.00
CA PRO A 29 -13.26 6.98 9.23
C PRO A 29 -13.33 5.96 8.06
N GLU A 30 -14.48 5.85 7.40
CA GLU A 30 -14.66 5.05 6.19
C GLU A 30 -13.81 5.57 5.01
N GLN A 31 -13.80 6.88 4.75
CA GLN A 31 -12.96 7.48 3.71
C GLN A 31 -11.46 7.34 4.00
N VAL A 32 -11.07 7.32 5.28
CA VAL A 32 -9.68 7.04 5.67
C VAL A 32 -9.34 5.57 5.42
N ALA A 33 -10.24 4.65 5.76
CA ALA A 33 -10.04 3.22 5.53
C ALA A 33 -9.89 2.89 4.03
N GLU A 34 -10.75 3.45 3.17
CA GLU A 34 -10.65 3.28 1.71
C GLU A 34 -9.31 3.82 1.17
N LYS A 35 -8.88 5.01 1.62
CA LYS A 35 -7.58 5.56 1.24
C LYS A 35 -6.41 4.69 1.70
N GLN A 36 -6.48 4.13 2.90
CA GLN A 36 -5.44 3.24 3.41
C GLN A 36 -5.38 1.92 2.64
N LYS A 37 -6.54 1.35 2.31
CA LYS A 37 -6.67 0.14 1.49
C LYS A 37 -6.08 0.36 0.10
N ARG A 38 -6.42 1.47 -0.57
CA ARG A 38 -5.81 1.82 -1.85
C ARG A 38 -4.29 1.99 -1.72
N ARG A 39 -3.81 2.70 -0.69
CA ARG A 39 -2.39 2.91 -0.46
C ARG A 39 -1.63 1.59 -0.24
N SER A 40 -2.24 0.61 0.45
CA SER A 40 -1.61 -0.69 0.67
C SER A 40 -1.51 -1.52 -0.62
N LEU A 41 -2.52 -1.42 -1.50
CA LEU A 41 -2.48 -2.02 -2.83
C LEU A 41 -1.40 -1.38 -3.72
N GLU A 42 -1.30 -0.05 -3.74
CA GLU A 42 -0.27 0.69 -4.48
C GLU A 42 1.14 0.31 -4.01
N LEU A 43 1.36 0.20 -2.69
CA LEU A 43 2.64 -0.25 -2.12
C LEU A 43 2.99 -1.68 -2.53
N SER A 44 2.00 -2.58 -2.53
CA SER A 44 2.18 -3.97 -2.95
C SER A 44 2.55 -4.06 -4.43
N ARG A 45 1.88 -3.29 -5.28
CA ARG A 45 2.17 -3.18 -6.71
C ARG A 45 3.61 -2.73 -6.95
N ALA A 46 4.04 -1.66 -6.27
CA ALA A 46 5.40 -1.15 -6.37
C ALA A 46 6.44 -2.20 -5.96
N ARG A 47 6.17 -2.98 -4.91
CA ARG A 47 7.06 -4.06 -4.48
C ARG A 47 7.18 -5.17 -5.52
N ILE A 48 6.07 -5.61 -6.11
CA ILE A 48 6.11 -6.66 -7.15
C ILE A 48 6.86 -6.16 -8.39
N ALA A 49 6.66 -4.90 -8.79
CA ALA A 49 7.43 -4.31 -9.88
C ALA A 49 8.95 -4.33 -9.60
N GLN A 50 9.37 -3.96 -8.38
CA GLN A 50 10.78 -4.07 -7.99
C GLN A 50 11.29 -5.53 -7.99
N GLN A 51 10.47 -6.48 -7.58
CA GLN A 51 10.83 -7.90 -7.63
C GLN A 51 10.96 -8.41 -9.07
N LEU A 52 10.13 -7.92 -10.00
CA LEU A 52 10.21 -8.26 -11.43
C LEU A 52 11.51 -7.77 -12.07
N GLU A 53 11.95 -6.57 -11.73
CA GLU A 53 13.24 -6.02 -12.17
C GLU A 53 14.42 -6.88 -11.69
N ALA A 54 14.34 -7.39 -10.45
CA ALA A 54 15.39 -8.25 -9.88
C ALA A 54 15.26 -9.74 -10.27
N ALA A 55 14.10 -10.17 -10.77
CA ALA A 55 13.82 -11.59 -11.05
C ALA A 55 14.44 -12.04 -12.37
N SER A 56 15.44 -12.92 -12.28
CA SER A 56 16.07 -13.56 -13.46
C SER A 56 15.43 -14.90 -13.84
N ASN A 57 14.67 -15.54 -12.94
CA ASN A 57 14.03 -16.82 -13.19
C ASN A 57 12.68 -16.60 -13.93
N PRO A 58 12.48 -17.17 -15.14
CA PRO A 58 11.28 -16.94 -15.94
C PRO A 58 10.00 -17.41 -15.27
N LYS A 59 10.03 -18.53 -14.53
CA LYS A 59 8.84 -19.05 -13.82
C LYS A 59 8.45 -18.13 -12.66
N HIS A 60 9.44 -17.61 -11.94
CA HIS A 60 9.20 -16.65 -10.85
C HIS A 60 8.68 -15.32 -11.40
N ARG A 61 9.24 -14.86 -12.52
CA ARG A 61 8.79 -13.65 -13.21
C ARG A 61 7.33 -13.76 -13.65
N GLN A 62 6.93 -14.89 -14.26
CA GLN A 62 5.52 -15.13 -14.63
C GLN A 62 4.58 -15.07 -13.42
N MET A 63 4.98 -15.65 -12.28
CA MET A 63 4.20 -15.59 -11.05
C MET A 63 4.01 -14.14 -10.57
N LEU A 64 5.08 -13.35 -10.59
CA LEU A 64 5.05 -11.93 -10.21
C LEU A 64 4.23 -11.09 -11.20
N GLU A 65 4.29 -11.38 -12.50
CA GLU A 65 3.48 -10.71 -13.54
C GLU A 65 1.99 -10.98 -13.35
N SER A 66 1.59 -12.21 -13.02
CA SER A 66 0.21 -12.54 -12.69
C SER A 66 -0.26 -11.79 -11.44
N ALA A 67 0.54 -11.82 -10.37
CA ALA A 67 0.21 -11.11 -9.14
C ALA A 67 0.11 -9.59 -9.35
N LEU A 68 0.94 -9.02 -10.23
CA LEU A 68 0.86 -7.59 -10.60
C LEU A 68 -0.46 -7.28 -11.30
N LYS A 69 -0.91 -8.13 -12.23
CA LYS A 69 -2.20 -7.96 -12.93
C LYS A 69 -3.38 -8.01 -11.96
N ASP A 70 -3.35 -8.92 -10.99
CA ASP A 70 -4.42 -9.03 -10.00
C ASP A 70 -4.50 -7.76 -9.13
N LEU A 71 -3.36 -7.23 -8.69
CA LEU A 71 -3.29 -5.95 -7.95
C LEU A 71 -3.78 -4.77 -8.79
N ASP A 72 -3.41 -4.72 -10.08
CA ASP A 72 -3.87 -3.67 -11.00
C ASP A 72 -5.38 -3.74 -11.22
N ALA A 73 -5.94 -4.94 -11.36
CA ALA A 73 -7.39 -5.14 -11.48
C ALA A 73 -8.13 -4.69 -10.20
N GLN A 74 -7.56 -4.99 -9.03
CA GLN A 74 -8.12 -4.56 -7.76
C GLN A 74 -8.08 -3.03 -7.61
N LEU A 75 -6.99 -2.38 -7.99
CA LEU A 75 -6.87 -0.92 -7.99
C LEU A 75 -7.82 -0.24 -8.98
N ALA A 76 -8.05 -0.84 -10.16
CA ALA A 76 -9.00 -0.32 -11.14
C ALA A 76 -10.46 -0.48 -10.69
N SER A 77 -10.76 -1.52 -9.90
CA SER A 77 -12.09 -1.76 -9.35
C SER A 77 -12.42 -0.88 -8.13
N ASP A 78 -11.39 -0.39 -7.43
CA ASP A 78 -11.48 0.49 -6.26
C ASP A 78 -11.52 1.99 -6.65
N GLN A 79 -11.68 2.29 -7.95
CA GLN A 79 -11.62 3.64 -8.53
C GLN A 79 -12.97 4.35 -8.63
#